data_AF-A0A1G2HMV5-F1
#
_entry.id   AF-A0A1G2HMV5-F1
#
_cell.length_a   1.000
_cell.length_b   1.000
_cell.length_c   1.000
_cell.angle_alpha   90.00
_cell.angle_beta   90.00
_cell.angle_gamma   90.00
#
_symmetry.space_group_name_H-M   'P 1'
#
loop_
_entity.id
_entity.type
_entity.pdbx_description
1 polymer ?
#
loop_
_entity_poly.entity_id
_entity_poly.type
_entity_poly.pdbx_seq_one_letter_code
_entity_poly.pdbx_strand_id
1 'polypeptide(L)'
;MEKEIIYRKTDAKHNAKRTRNFCVFLAFLFCVSLAMPAAAEAANLYFSPVSGNYAQGENFTVSILVNAEKPVNAVSGTISFNTKYLEVLSLSYASSIINLWVVNPTFSNKGSTGNVNFEGVIFNPGYTGFQGRVIDVVFRAKSIGSTNLVYSNSAILANDGEGTNVASSSGSATFNIIKSQAPPQEVLEKIKKIEEDIKTITEKPAPKPVVIVQTSEAPPILKFWNSLPAWLRGSVIAAVSILTLIFLFIIGSLLLIVMVWLWGHVWRRRQIWAYNVKRFFLTLLLLLGLARRELKGDILYGVHEFKEEFSHAGDIPSFRMVLINYCLLIGRVTKRFFTKNEG
;
A
#
# COMPACT_ATOMS: atom_id res chain seq x y z
N MET A 1 60.14 -28.94 -22.42
CA MET A 1 59.68 -28.76 -21.02
C MET A 1 59.43 -27.28 -20.69
N GLU A 2 60.40 -26.39 -20.89
CA GLU A 2 60.29 -24.97 -20.49
C GLU A 2 59.18 -24.18 -21.22
N LYS A 3 59.02 -24.38 -22.55
CA LYS A 3 57.94 -23.76 -23.34
C LYS A 3 56.53 -24.19 -22.89
N GLU A 4 56.37 -25.42 -22.40
CA GLU A 4 55.08 -25.95 -21.95
C GLU A 4 54.66 -25.35 -20.58
N ILE A 5 55.64 -25.09 -19.71
CA ILE A 5 55.42 -24.43 -18.41
C ILE A 5 55.05 -22.95 -18.59
N ILE A 6 55.68 -22.26 -19.55
CA ILE A 6 55.36 -20.87 -19.90
C ILE A 6 53.95 -20.76 -20.50
N TYR A 7 53.57 -21.70 -21.36
CA TYR A 7 52.22 -21.77 -21.96
C TYR A 7 51.14 -22.01 -20.91
N ARG A 8 51.33 -22.97 -19.99
CA ARG A 8 50.38 -23.21 -18.88
C ARG A 8 50.23 -22.01 -17.93
N LYS A 9 51.31 -21.27 -17.66
CA LYS A 9 51.26 -20.05 -16.82
C LYS A 9 50.52 -18.90 -17.49
N THR A 10 50.63 -18.77 -18.83
CA THR A 10 49.92 -17.73 -19.58
C THR A 10 48.42 -18.05 -19.71
N ASP A 11 48.06 -19.31 -19.96
CA ASP A 11 46.66 -19.76 -19.95
C ASP A 11 45.99 -19.61 -18.58
N ALA A 12 46.69 -19.95 -17.50
CA ALA A 12 46.17 -19.77 -16.14
C ALA A 12 45.91 -18.29 -15.80
N LYS A 13 46.80 -17.38 -16.21
CA LYS A 13 46.61 -15.93 -16.03
C LYS A 13 45.48 -15.38 -16.90
N HIS A 14 45.35 -15.87 -18.13
CA HIS A 14 44.27 -15.48 -19.03
C HIS A 14 42.90 -15.94 -18.50
N ASN A 15 42.82 -17.17 -18.00
CA ASN A 15 41.61 -17.73 -17.39
C ASN A 15 41.23 -17.03 -16.08
N ALA A 16 42.21 -16.67 -15.23
CA ALA A 16 41.98 -15.89 -14.02
C ALA A 16 41.52 -14.44 -14.30
N LYS A 17 42.04 -13.80 -15.36
CA LYS A 17 41.58 -12.48 -15.81
C LYS A 17 40.15 -12.55 -16.37
N ARG A 18 39.82 -13.61 -17.11
CA ARG A 18 38.49 -13.85 -17.67
C ARG A 18 37.44 -14.13 -16.58
N THR A 19 37.77 -14.93 -15.57
CA THR A 19 36.87 -15.17 -14.43
C THR A 19 36.67 -13.92 -13.57
N ARG A 20 37.74 -13.13 -13.32
CA ARG A 20 37.62 -11.84 -12.62
C ARG A 20 36.70 -10.87 -13.35
N ASN A 21 36.87 -10.71 -14.67
CA ASN A 21 36.04 -9.81 -15.47
C ASN A 21 34.57 -10.28 -15.51
N PHE A 22 34.34 -11.59 -15.51
CA PHE A 22 33.00 -12.16 -15.43
C PHE A 22 32.34 -11.91 -14.06
N CYS A 23 33.08 -12.05 -12.95
CA CYS A 23 32.57 -11.71 -11.62
C CYS A 23 32.25 -10.22 -11.48
N VAL A 24 33.09 -9.32 -12.03
CA VAL A 24 32.84 -7.87 -12.04
C VAL A 24 31.59 -7.54 -12.86
N PHE A 25 31.42 -8.19 -14.01
CA PHE A 25 30.21 -8.03 -14.83
C PHE A 25 28.94 -8.51 -14.11
N LEU A 26 29.00 -9.66 -13.43
CA LEU A 26 27.87 -10.16 -12.63
C LEU A 26 27.55 -9.26 -11.42
N ALA A 27 28.58 -8.76 -10.73
CA ALA A 27 28.40 -7.80 -9.65
C ALA A 27 27.78 -6.50 -10.16
N PHE A 28 28.22 -6.01 -11.32
CA PHE A 28 27.63 -4.85 -11.99
C PHE A 28 26.16 -5.09 -12.35
N LEU A 29 25.82 -6.23 -12.97
CA LEU A 29 24.42 -6.58 -13.27
C LEU A 29 23.55 -6.71 -12.01
N PHE A 30 24.10 -7.26 -10.93
CA PHE A 30 23.40 -7.35 -9.65
C PHE A 30 23.15 -5.95 -9.04
N CYS A 31 24.16 -5.07 -9.03
CA CYS A 31 24.00 -3.69 -8.59
C CYS A 31 23.01 -2.91 -9.47
N VAL A 32 23.01 -3.11 -10.78
CA VAL A 32 22.03 -2.50 -11.70
C VAL A 32 20.62 -3.02 -11.42
N SER A 33 20.46 -4.31 -11.09
CA SER A 33 19.14 -4.88 -10.74
C SER A 33 18.59 -4.36 -9.41
N LEU A 34 19.45 -4.03 -8.46
CA LEU A 34 19.08 -3.37 -7.20
C LEU A 34 18.77 -1.88 -7.38
N ALA A 35 19.21 -1.28 -8.48
CA ALA A 35 19.00 0.12 -8.80
C ALA A 35 17.74 0.37 -9.66
N MET A 36 16.94 -0.66 -9.97
CA MET A 36 15.63 -0.43 -10.58
C MET A 36 14.71 0.23 -9.55
N PRO A 37 14.19 1.44 -9.82
CA PRO A 37 13.20 2.04 -8.94
C PRO A 37 11.98 1.12 -8.93
N ALA A 38 11.59 0.67 -7.73
CA ALA A 38 10.28 0.08 -7.55
C ALA A 38 9.25 1.12 -8.02
N ALA A 39 8.39 0.75 -8.97
CA ALA A 39 7.30 1.61 -9.37
C ALA A 39 6.44 1.87 -8.13
N ALA A 40 6.53 3.09 -7.58
CA ALA A 40 5.72 3.48 -6.44
C ALA A 40 4.28 3.52 -6.91
N GLU A 41 3.47 2.56 -6.44
CA GLU A 41 2.03 2.58 -6.66
C GLU A 41 1.46 3.68 -5.77
N ALA A 42 1.12 4.80 -6.40
CA ALA A 42 0.69 6.00 -5.70
C ALA A 42 -0.81 6.20 -5.88
N ALA A 43 -1.54 6.12 -4.79
CA ALA A 43 -2.89 6.65 -4.67
C ALA A 43 -2.91 7.75 -3.61
N ASN A 44 -3.73 8.78 -3.83
CA ASN A 44 -3.81 9.92 -2.92
C ASN A 44 -5.26 10.21 -2.54
N LEU A 45 -5.45 10.46 -1.25
CA LEU A 45 -6.67 11.04 -0.70
C LEU A 45 -6.50 12.54 -0.54
N TYR A 46 -7.47 13.32 -1.01
CA TYR A 46 -7.39 14.77 -0.95
C TYR A 46 -8.76 15.42 -0.82
N PHE A 47 -8.73 16.68 -0.39
CA PHE A 47 -9.91 17.52 -0.23
C PHE A 47 -10.14 18.37 -1.48
N SER A 48 -11.40 18.62 -1.81
CA SER A 48 -11.79 19.60 -2.82
C SER A 48 -12.99 20.42 -2.33
N PRO A 49 -12.90 21.75 -2.25
CA PRO A 49 -11.70 22.55 -2.50
C PRO A 49 -10.63 22.37 -1.41
N VAL A 50 -9.35 22.56 -1.76
CA VAL A 50 -8.23 22.54 -0.79
C VAL A 50 -8.14 23.83 0.03
N SER A 51 -8.75 24.91 -0.45
CA SER A 51 -8.82 26.18 0.27
C SER A 51 -10.02 27.00 -0.12
N GLY A 52 -10.35 28.02 0.68
CA GLY A 52 -11.50 28.87 0.44
C GLY A 52 -11.70 29.93 1.51
N ASN A 53 -12.46 30.97 1.17
CA ASN A 53 -12.91 32.00 2.10
C ASN A 53 -14.42 31.88 2.25
N TYR A 54 -14.90 31.77 3.49
CA TYR A 54 -16.33 31.62 3.78
C TYR A 54 -16.76 32.62 4.85
N ALA A 55 -17.94 33.20 4.68
CA ALA A 55 -18.51 34.10 5.68
C ALA A 55 -18.92 33.34 6.94
N GLN A 56 -18.80 33.97 8.11
CA GLN A 56 -19.35 33.41 9.34
C GLN A 56 -20.86 33.13 9.18
N GLY A 57 -21.28 31.91 9.51
CA GLY A 57 -22.65 31.42 9.34
C GLY A 57 -22.93 30.76 7.98
N GLU A 58 -22.01 30.88 7.01
CA GLU A 58 -22.13 30.23 5.71
C GLU A 58 -21.95 28.71 5.83
N ASN A 59 -22.70 27.97 5.00
CA ASN A 59 -22.50 26.54 4.82
C ASN A 59 -21.74 26.29 3.52
N PHE A 60 -20.73 25.43 3.55
CA PHE A 60 -19.94 25.07 2.38
C PHE A 60 -19.67 23.57 2.36
N THR A 61 -19.41 23.02 1.17
CA THR A 61 -19.17 21.59 0.98
C THR A 61 -17.70 21.34 0.69
N VAL A 62 -17.14 20.33 1.34
CA VAL A 62 -15.81 19.79 1.04
C VAL A 62 -15.95 18.33 0.65
N SER A 63 -15.51 18.01 -0.56
CA SER A 63 -15.46 16.65 -1.10
C SER A 63 -14.16 15.97 -0.71
N ILE A 64 -14.25 14.70 -0.31
CA ILE A 64 -13.10 13.80 -0.20
C ILE A 64 -12.99 13.00 -1.48
N LEU A 65 -11.84 13.07 -2.13
CA LEU A 65 -11.58 12.49 -3.43
C LEU A 65 -10.36 11.57 -3.39
N VAL A 66 -10.37 10.56 -4.26
CA VAL A 66 -9.26 9.63 -4.50
C VAL A 66 -8.75 9.79 -5.93
N ASN A 67 -7.43 9.89 -6.06
CA ASN A 67 -6.73 9.66 -7.32
C ASN A 67 -5.95 8.36 -7.19
N ALA A 68 -6.06 7.48 -8.19
CA ALA A 68 -5.37 6.19 -8.19
C ALA A 68 -4.94 5.83 -9.62
N GLU A 69 -3.63 5.59 -9.80
CA GLU A 69 -3.06 5.15 -11.08
C GLU A 69 -3.29 3.66 -11.34
N LYS A 70 -3.45 2.87 -10.28
CA LYS A 70 -3.78 1.45 -10.32
C LYS A 70 -5.11 1.18 -9.61
N PRO A 71 -5.75 0.02 -9.87
CA PRO A 71 -6.98 -0.36 -9.20
C PRO A 71 -6.82 -0.41 -7.68
N VAL A 72 -7.67 0.34 -6.97
CA VAL A 72 -7.80 0.30 -5.50
C VAL A 72 -9.15 -0.28 -5.11
N ASN A 73 -9.20 -1.05 -4.03
CA ASN A 73 -10.42 -1.76 -3.61
C ASN A 73 -10.91 -1.38 -2.21
N ALA A 74 -10.16 -0.58 -1.44
CA ALA A 74 -10.63 -0.09 -0.16
C ALA A 74 -10.06 1.29 0.15
N VAL A 75 -10.86 2.09 0.83
CA VAL A 75 -10.50 3.45 1.25
C VAL A 75 -11.02 3.66 2.66
N SER A 76 -10.14 4.11 3.55
CA SER A 76 -10.51 4.48 4.92
C SER A 76 -9.86 5.80 5.31
N GLY A 77 -10.50 6.50 6.24
CA GLY A 77 -9.96 7.75 6.73
C GLY A 77 -10.66 8.27 7.96
N THR A 78 -9.88 8.96 8.79
CA THR A 78 -10.34 9.77 9.90
C THR A 78 -9.84 11.18 9.69
N ILE A 79 -10.77 12.10 9.44
CA ILE A 79 -10.48 13.52 9.29
C ILE A 79 -10.70 14.21 10.62
N SER A 80 -9.84 15.16 10.93
CA SER A 80 -9.96 16.03 12.10
C SER A 80 -10.09 17.49 11.69
N PHE A 81 -10.93 18.21 12.42
CA PHE A 81 -11.19 19.64 12.23
C PHE A 81 -11.38 20.33 13.58
N ASN A 82 -11.21 21.65 13.63
CA ASN A 82 -11.38 22.41 14.86
C ASN A 82 -12.83 22.88 15.04
N THR A 83 -13.50 22.42 16.10
CA THR A 83 -14.92 22.68 16.38
C THR A 83 -15.24 24.11 16.81
N LYS A 84 -14.20 24.91 17.12
CA LYS A 84 -14.33 26.35 17.33
C LYS A 84 -14.71 27.06 16.03
N TYR A 85 -14.13 26.61 14.92
CA TYR A 85 -14.25 27.26 13.62
C TYR A 85 -15.28 26.57 12.72
N LEU A 86 -15.39 25.25 12.77
CA LEU A 86 -16.25 24.47 11.89
C LEU A 86 -17.21 23.57 12.67
N GLU A 87 -18.37 23.30 12.08
CA GLU A 87 -19.31 22.26 12.50
C GLU A 87 -19.74 21.47 11.26
N VAL A 88 -19.71 20.15 11.35
CA VAL A 88 -20.29 19.29 10.31
C VAL A 88 -21.80 19.27 10.49
N LEU A 89 -22.54 19.59 9.44
CA LEU A 89 -24.00 19.54 9.41
C LEU A 89 -24.50 18.20 8.87
N SER A 90 -23.88 17.70 7.81
CA SER A 90 -24.26 16.45 7.16
C SER A 90 -23.13 15.84 6.35
N LEU A 91 -23.27 14.55 6.09
CA LEU A 91 -22.43 13.79 5.17
C LEU A 91 -23.31 13.28 4.03
N SER A 92 -22.80 13.35 2.80
CA SER A 92 -23.45 12.75 1.62
C SER A 92 -22.47 11.79 0.94
N TYR A 93 -22.98 10.65 0.53
CA TYR A 93 -22.22 9.62 -0.19
C TYR A 93 -23.01 9.05 -1.36
N ALA A 94 -24.01 9.80 -1.85
CA ALA A 94 -24.87 9.39 -2.96
C ALA A 94 -24.10 9.20 -4.29
N SER A 95 -23.02 9.96 -4.47
CA SER A 95 -22.15 9.88 -5.65
C SER A 95 -20.80 9.24 -5.32
N SER A 96 -20.76 8.36 -4.31
CA SER A 96 -19.54 7.69 -3.88
C SER A 96 -19.09 6.60 -4.85
N ILE A 97 -17.79 6.42 -4.98
CA ILE A 97 -17.16 5.25 -5.62
C ILE A 97 -17.22 3.99 -4.74
N ILE A 98 -17.54 4.15 -3.45
CA ILE A 98 -17.63 3.04 -2.50
C ILE A 98 -18.92 2.25 -2.74
N ASN A 99 -18.80 0.93 -2.89
CA ASN A 99 -19.95 0.05 -3.08
C ASN A 99 -20.53 -0.43 -1.73
N LEU A 100 -19.66 -0.66 -0.74
CA LEU A 100 -20.02 -1.17 0.57
C LEU A 100 -19.26 -0.43 1.66
N TRP A 101 -19.96 0.06 2.66
CA TRP A 101 -19.36 0.66 3.85
C TRP A 101 -19.15 -0.40 4.93
N VAL A 102 -17.90 -0.66 5.30
CA VAL A 102 -17.55 -1.47 6.48
C VAL A 102 -17.85 -0.67 7.74
N VAL A 103 -17.46 0.61 7.71
CA VAL A 103 -17.86 1.61 8.70
C VAL A 103 -18.55 2.75 7.95
N ASN A 104 -19.83 2.92 8.22
CA ASN A 104 -20.62 4.01 7.65
C ASN A 104 -19.96 5.37 7.94
N PRO A 105 -20.02 6.33 7.00
CA PRO A 105 -19.56 7.68 7.24
C PRO A 105 -20.28 8.29 8.45
N THR A 106 -19.51 8.67 9.46
CA THR A 106 -20.01 9.26 10.71
C THR A 106 -19.18 10.49 11.06
N PHE A 107 -19.74 11.39 11.87
CA PHE A 107 -19.03 12.57 12.35
C PHE A 107 -19.34 12.88 13.81
N SER A 108 -18.44 13.63 14.45
CA SER A 108 -18.62 14.17 15.79
C SER A 108 -18.18 15.63 15.84
N ASN A 109 -19.05 16.50 16.36
CA ASN A 109 -18.77 17.91 16.65
C ASN A 109 -18.38 18.14 18.13
N LYS A 110 -18.09 17.09 18.91
CA LYS A 110 -17.79 17.18 20.35
C LYS A 110 -16.32 17.57 20.62
N GLY A 111 -16.09 18.25 21.74
CA GLY A 111 -14.73 18.64 22.17
C GLY A 111 -14.16 19.81 21.37
N SER A 112 -12.83 20.00 21.41
CA SER A 112 -12.09 21.01 20.64
C SER A 112 -11.68 20.54 19.24
N THR A 113 -11.64 19.21 19.03
CA THR A 113 -11.31 18.57 17.76
C THR A 113 -12.44 17.62 17.37
N GLY A 114 -13.13 17.96 16.31
CA GLY A 114 -14.19 17.15 15.71
C GLY A 114 -13.58 16.13 14.76
N ASN A 115 -14.37 15.11 14.40
CA ASN A 115 -13.92 14.08 13.47
C ASN A 115 -14.98 13.69 12.45
N VAL A 116 -14.51 13.17 11.31
CA VAL A 116 -15.31 12.45 10.31
C VAL A 116 -14.60 11.12 10.06
N ASN A 117 -15.31 10.00 10.19
CA ASN A 117 -14.76 8.66 10.04
C ASN A 117 -15.51 7.87 8.99
N PHE A 118 -14.78 7.13 8.15
CA PHE A 118 -15.35 6.29 7.11
C PHE A 118 -14.41 5.13 6.75
N GLU A 119 -15.00 4.01 6.36
CA GLU A 119 -14.26 2.87 5.82
C GLU A 119 -15.14 2.12 4.82
N GLY A 120 -14.66 1.99 3.59
CA GLY A 120 -15.42 1.45 2.48
C GLY A 120 -14.61 0.55 1.56
N VAL A 121 -15.32 -0.36 0.91
CA VAL A 121 -14.82 -1.31 -0.08
C VAL A 121 -15.42 -0.98 -1.45
N ILE A 122 -14.57 -1.07 -2.46
CA ILE A 122 -14.88 -0.91 -3.88
C ILE A 122 -14.77 -2.30 -4.50
N PHE A 123 -15.84 -2.78 -5.11
CA PHE A 123 -15.88 -4.11 -5.71
C PHE A 123 -15.02 -4.19 -6.96
N ASN A 124 -14.66 -5.41 -7.35
CA ASN A 124 -13.95 -5.67 -8.59
C ASN A 124 -14.66 -5.03 -9.79
N PRO A 125 -13.92 -4.33 -10.69
CA PRO A 125 -12.46 -4.34 -10.85
C PRO A 125 -11.67 -3.36 -9.96
N GLY A 126 -12.29 -2.71 -8.98
CA GLY A 126 -11.71 -1.63 -8.18
C GLY A 126 -11.86 -0.27 -8.87
N TYR A 127 -11.34 0.78 -8.23
CA TYR A 127 -11.34 2.13 -8.79
C TYR A 127 -9.97 2.49 -9.38
N THR A 128 -9.97 3.08 -10.59
CA THR A 128 -8.79 3.67 -11.23
C THR A 128 -9.21 4.96 -11.90
N GLY A 129 -8.44 6.04 -11.69
CA GLY A 129 -8.73 7.34 -12.28
C GLY A 129 -8.54 8.50 -11.31
N PHE A 130 -9.07 9.65 -11.70
CA PHE A 130 -8.96 10.91 -10.97
C PHE A 130 -10.32 11.38 -10.46
N GLN A 131 -10.32 12.05 -9.30
CA GLN A 131 -11.51 12.64 -8.67
C GLN A 131 -12.58 11.61 -8.26
N GLY A 132 -12.14 10.43 -7.82
CA GLY A 132 -13.02 9.38 -7.31
C GLY A 132 -13.65 9.82 -6.00
N ARG A 133 -14.93 10.19 -6.04
CA ARG A 133 -15.60 10.78 -4.88
C ARG A 133 -15.85 9.73 -3.80
N VAL A 134 -15.41 9.99 -2.58
CA VAL A 134 -15.62 9.09 -1.44
C VAL A 134 -16.83 9.55 -0.63
N ILE A 135 -16.78 10.76 -0.06
CA ILE A 135 -17.90 11.40 0.64
C ILE A 135 -17.82 12.91 0.46
N ASP A 136 -18.96 13.57 0.60
CA ASP A 136 -19.10 15.03 0.70
C ASP A 136 -19.45 15.40 2.14
N VAL A 137 -18.74 16.37 2.68
CA VAL A 137 -18.91 16.88 4.03
C VAL A 137 -19.44 18.31 3.94
N VAL A 138 -20.63 18.55 4.49
CA VAL A 138 -21.22 19.89 4.57
C VAL A 138 -20.82 20.50 5.91
N PHE A 139 -20.04 21.57 5.86
CA PHE A 139 -19.60 22.34 7.02
C PHE A 139 -20.40 23.63 7.16
N ARG A 140 -20.55 24.09 8.41
CA ARG A 140 -20.92 25.45 8.77
C ARG A 140 -19.73 26.19 9.35
N ALA A 141 -19.49 27.41 8.86
CA ALA A 141 -18.47 28.31 9.41
C ALA A 141 -18.97 29.00 10.69
N LYS A 142 -18.39 28.69 11.85
CA LYS A 142 -18.87 29.16 13.17
C LYS A 142 -18.24 30.46 13.64
N SER A 143 -16.92 30.59 13.49
CA SER A 143 -16.14 31.67 14.09
C SER A 143 -15.09 32.19 13.12
N ILE A 144 -14.83 33.49 13.14
CA ILE A 144 -13.80 34.13 12.31
C ILE A 144 -12.41 33.58 12.66
N GLY A 145 -11.60 33.29 11.64
CA GLY A 145 -10.23 32.78 11.80
C GLY A 145 -9.83 31.80 10.70
N SER A 146 -8.58 31.34 10.75
CA SER A 146 -8.07 30.30 9.85
C SER A 146 -8.18 28.93 10.50
N THR A 147 -8.58 27.92 9.73
CA THR A 147 -8.78 26.55 10.19
C THR A 147 -8.41 25.53 9.13
N ASN A 148 -8.02 24.33 9.55
CA ASN A 148 -7.57 23.27 8.66
C ASN A 148 -8.40 21.99 8.82
N LEU A 149 -8.49 21.24 7.72
CA LEU A 149 -8.86 19.82 7.72
C LEU A 149 -7.60 18.99 7.50
N VAL A 150 -7.43 17.95 8.32
CA VAL A 150 -6.26 17.06 8.26
C VAL A 150 -6.72 15.62 8.42
N TYR A 151 -6.10 14.69 7.70
CA TYR A 151 -6.26 13.26 7.96
C TYR A 151 -5.41 12.87 9.18
N SER A 152 -6.07 12.43 10.25
CA SER A 152 -5.40 11.81 11.41
C SER A 152 -5.03 10.36 11.14
N ASN A 153 -5.79 9.69 10.27
CA ASN A 153 -5.46 8.38 9.72
C ASN A 153 -6.08 8.25 8.32
N SER A 154 -5.46 7.46 7.46
CA SER A 154 -5.93 7.18 6.11
C SER A 154 -5.25 5.94 5.53
N ALA A 155 -6.01 5.12 4.80
CA ALA A 155 -5.46 4.03 4.00
C ALA A 155 -6.18 3.93 2.65
N ILE A 156 -5.43 3.54 1.62
CA ILE A 156 -5.96 3.21 0.31
C ILE A 156 -5.34 1.86 -0.06
N LEU A 157 -6.15 0.82 -0.21
CA LEU A 157 -5.65 -0.53 -0.46
C LEU A 157 -5.72 -0.87 -1.94
N ALA A 158 -4.64 -1.47 -2.45
CA ALA A 158 -4.56 -1.98 -3.81
C ALA A 158 -5.54 -3.13 -4.01
N ASN A 159 -6.07 -3.25 -5.23
CA ASN A 159 -6.89 -4.38 -5.62
C ASN A 159 -6.04 -5.60 -6.02
N ASP A 160 -5.21 -6.09 -5.10
CA ASP A 160 -4.25 -7.17 -5.32
C ASP A 160 -4.55 -8.46 -4.52
N GLY A 161 -5.48 -8.39 -3.55
CA GLY A 161 -5.84 -9.51 -2.67
C GLY A 161 -4.94 -9.66 -1.44
N GLU A 162 -3.86 -8.89 -1.33
CA GLU A 162 -2.87 -8.95 -0.24
C GLU A 162 -3.07 -7.81 0.78
N GLY A 163 -3.92 -6.82 0.46
CA GLY A 163 -4.21 -5.69 1.34
C GLY A 163 -3.09 -4.65 1.37
N THR A 164 -2.35 -4.51 0.26
CA THR A 164 -1.23 -3.57 0.14
C THR A 164 -1.73 -2.13 0.25
N ASN A 165 -1.23 -1.36 1.23
CA ASN A 165 -1.53 0.07 1.33
C ASN A 165 -0.68 0.86 0.31
N VAL A 166 -1.37 1.51 -0.62
CA VAL A 166 -0.79 2.32 -1.71
C VAL A 166 -1.05 3.81 -1.53
N ALA A 167 -1.46 4.24 -0.32
CA ALA A 167 -1.58 5.65 -0.01
C ALA A 167 -0.19 6.32 -0.01
N SER A 168 0.09 7.15 -1.01
CA SER A 168 1.35 7.90 -1.10
C SER A 168 1.35 9.19 -0.30
N SER A 169 0.19 9.84 -0.16
CA SER A 169 0.00 11.02 0.68
C SER A 169 -1.49 11.28 0.93
N SER A 170 -1.77 11.93 2.06
CA SER A 170 -3.10 12.44 2.38
C SER A 170 -3.01 13.96 2.50
N GLY A 171 -3.77 14.67 1.67
CA GLY A 171 -3.73 16.14 1.61
C GLY A 171 -4.29 16.80 2.86
N SER A 172 -4.05 18.09 3.02
CA SER A 172 -4.75 18.95 3.98
C SER A 172 -5.54 20.03 3.25
N ALA A 173 -6.53 20.61 3.91
CA ALA A 173 -7.25 21.78 3.41
C ALA A 173 -7.19 22.91 4.42
N THR A 174 -7.17 24.16 3.94
CA THR A 174 -7.10 25.36 4.77
C THR A 174 -8.17 26.35 4.37
N PHE A 175 -9.03 26.72 5.31
CA PHE A 175 -10.13 27.64 5.10
C PHE A 175 -10.01 28.86 5.99
N ASN A 176 -10.36 30.02 5.44
CA ASN A 176 -10.42 31.27 6.18
C ASN A 176 -11.89 31.68 6.36
N ILE A 177 -12.30 31.81 7.60
CA ILE A 177 -13.63 32.29 7.95
C ILE A 177 -13.53 33.80 8.16
N ILE A 178 -14.24 34.54 7.31
CA ILE A 178 -14.26 36.00 7.33
C ILE A 178 -15.55 36.51 7.98
N LYS A 179 -15.54 37.77 8.40
CA LYS A 179 -16.73 38.41 8.95
C LYS A 179 -17.84 38.37 7.89
N SER A 180 -19.02 37.89 8.29
CA SER A 180 -20.20 37.98 7.44
C SER A 180 -20.48 39.46 7.17
N GLN A 181 -20.38 39.87 5.90
CA GLN A 181 -21.01 41.11 5.48
C GLN A 181 -22.50 40.84 5.53
N ALA A 182 -23.19 41.54 6.44
CA ALA A 182 -24.65 41.54 6.46
C ALA A 182 -25.14 41.74 5.01
N PRO A 183 -26.20 41.04 4.56
CA PRO A 183 -26.79 41.31 3.26
C PRO A 183 -26.97 42.82 3.13
N PRO A 184 -26.60 43.44 1.99
CA PRO A 184 -26.91 44.85 1.77
C PRO A 184 -28.38 45.07 2.15
N GLN A 185 -28.70 46.14 2.89
CA GLN A 185 -30.09 46.42 3.29
C GLN A 185 -31.05 46.43 2.09
N GLU A 186 -30.51 46.68 0.88
CA GLU A 186 -31.17 46.54 -0.41
C GLU A 186 -31.76 45.14 -0.68
N VAL A 187 -31.15 44.05 -0.20
CA VAL A 187 -31.66 42.67 -0.36
C VAL A 187 -32.83 42.42 0.60
N LEU A 188 -32.75 42.94 1.83
CA LEU A 188 -33.87 42.88 2.78
C LEU A 188 -35.06 43.74 2.34
N GLU A 189 -34.81 44.91 1.75
CA GLU A 189 -35.85 45.72 1.12
C GLU A 189 -36.44 45.05 -0.12
N LYS A 190 -35.62 44.42 -0.99
CA LYS A 190 -36.11 43.64 -2.13
C LYS A 190 -36.96 42.46 -1.69
N ILE A 191 -36.57 41.73 -0.65
CA ILE A 191 -37.35 40.59 -0.13
C ILE A 191 -38.67 41.08 0.48
N LYS A 192 -38.67 42.17 1.26
CA LYS A 192 -39.93 42.78 1.77
C LYS A 192 -40.86 43.22 0.65
N LYS A 193 -40.31 43.84 -0.39
CA LYS A 193 -41.07 44.29 -1.56
C LYS A 193 -41.66 43.10 -2.33
N ILE A 194 -40.88 42.03 -2.51
CA ILE A 194 -41.36 40.78 -3.10
C ILE A 194 -42.45 40.12 -2.24
N GLU A 195 -42.33 40.16 -0.92
CA GLU A 195 -43.34 39.63 0.01
C GLU A 195 -44.66 40.44 -0.02
N GLU A 196 -44.57 41.76 -0.16
CA GLU A 196 -45.72 42.64 -0.38
C GLU A 196 -46.36 42.40 -1.75
N ASP A 197 -45.55 42.28 -2.81
CA ASP A 197 -46.02 41.97 -4.17
C ASP A 197 -46.71 40.59 -4.22
N ILE A 198 -46.23 39.59 -3.48
CA ILE A 198 -46.84 38.26 -3.39
C ILE A 198 -48.18 38.30 -2.64
N LYS A 199 -48.32 39.10 -1.58
CA LYS A 199 -49.60 39.30 -0.89
C LYS A 199 -50.66 39.93 -1.78
N THR A 200 -50.27 40.74 -2.77
CA THR A 200 -51.19 41.31 -3.77
C THR A 200 -51.63 40.30 -4.83
N ILE A 201 -50.87 39.21 -5.05
CA ILE A 201 -51.18 38.20 -6.08
C ILE A 201 -52.11 37.09 -5.56
N THR A 202 -52.26 36.92 -4.25
CA THR A 202 -53.06 35.85 -3.61
C THR A 202 -54.59 35.95 -3.75
N GLU A 203 -55.15 36.90 -4.51
CA GLU A 203 -56.59 36.96 -4.80
C GLU A 203 -57.00 36.23 -6.09
N LYS A 204 -56.05 35.69 -6.87
CA LYS A 204 -56.32 34.98 -8.13
C LYS A 204 -56.06 33.47 -7.98
N PRO A 205 -56.99 32.57 -8.40
CA PRO A 205 -56.86 31.15 -8.09
C PRO A 205 -55.68 30.52 -8.83
N ALA A 206 -54.89 29.76 -8.09
CA ALA A 206 -53.65 29.13 -8.55
C ALA A 206 -53.89 28.03 -9.61
N PRO A 207 -53.06 27.95 -10.67
CA PRO A 207 -53.02 26.78 -11.54
C PRO A 207 -52.19 25.66 -10.88
N LYS A 208 -52.61 24.41 -11.14
CA LYS A 208 -52.05 23.16 -10.59
C LYS A 208 -50.54 23.01 -10.87
N PRO A 209 -49.78 22.38 -9.96
CA PRO A 209 -48.33 22.22 -10.11
C PRO A 209 -47.99 21.28 -11.27
N VAL A 210 -47.11 21.75 -12.16
CA VAL A 210 -46.49 20.96 -13.23
C VAL A 210 -45.27 20.24 -12.65
N VAL A 211 -45.31 18.91 -12.67
CA VAL A 211 -44.17 18.06 -12.33
C VAL A 211 -43.22 18.03 -13.53
N ILE A 212 -42.02 18.60 -13.38
CA ILE A 212 -40.96 18.49 -14.39
C ILE A 212 -40.25 17.15 -14.18
N VAL A 213 -40.61 16.16 -14.99
CA VAL A 213 -39.87 14.90 -15.08
C VAL A 213 -38.60 15.17 -15.90
N GLN A 214 -37.45 15.27 -15.24
CA GLN A 214 -36.16 15.24 -15.92
C GLN A 214 -35.96 13.86 -16.53
N THR A 215 -36.13 13.75 -17.85
CA THR A 215 -35.84 12.53 -18.59
C THR A 215 -34.33 12.49 -18.81
N SER A 216 -33.64 11.63 -18.06
CA SER A 216 -32.20 11.37 -18.26
C SER A 216 -31.98 10.84 -19.67
N GLU A 217 -31.38 11.66 -20.53
CA GLU A 217 -31.06 11.25 -21.88
C GLU A 217 -29.94 10.20 -21.88
N ALA A 218 -30.13 9.13 -22.66
CA ALA A 218 -29.09 8.14 -22.89
C ALA A 218 -27.78 8.80 -23.36
N PRO A 219 -26.62 8.29 -22.91
CA PRO A 219 -25.33 8.88 -23.24
C PRO A 219 -25.15 8.98 -24.76
N PRO A 220 -24.47 10.04 -25.26
CA PRO A 220 -24.33 10.32 -26.69
C PRO A 220 -23.84 9.13 -27.53
N ILE A 221 -22.99 8.29 -26.95
CA ILE A 221 -22.43 7.08 -27.57
C ILE A 221 -23.51 6.02 -27.81
N LEU A 222 -24.48 5.88 -26.91
CA LEU A 222 -25.57 4.91 -27.06
C LEU A 222 -26.57 5.36 -28.14
N LYS A 223 -26.85 6.66 -28.23
CA LYS A 223 -27.66 7.24 -29.33
C LYS A 223 -26.98 7.01 -30.68
N PHE A 224 -25.67 7.26 -30.77
CA PHE A 224 -24.90 7.00 -31.99
C PHE A 224 -24.89 5.53 -32.40
N TRP A 225 -24.61 4.60 -31.47
CA TRP A 225 -24.61 3.16 -31.75
C TRP A 225 -25.97 2.66 -32.30
N ASN A 226 -27.06 3.16 -31.73
CA ASN A 226 -28.42 2.82 -32.16
C ASN A 226 -28.83 3.46 -33.49
N SER A 227 -28.12 4.51 -33.93
CA SER A 227 -28.34 5.14 -35.25
C SER A 227 -27.71 4.37 -36.41
N LEU A 228 -26.74 3.48 -36.14
CA LEU A 228 -26.06 2.70 -37.18
C LEU A 228 -26.97 1.59 -37.74
N PRO A 229 -26.90 1.25 -39.04
CA PRO A 229 -27.58 0.07 -39.58
C PRO A 229 -27.20 -1.23 -38.86
N ALA A 230 -28.14 -2.18 -38.75
CA ALA A 230 -27.91 -3.44 -38.02
C ALA A 230 -26.71 -4.25 -38.57
N TRP A 231 -26.52 -4.25 -39.89
CA TRP A 231 -25.38 -4.92 -40.53
C TRP A 231 -24.03 -4.33 -40.11
N LEU A 232 -23.96 -3.01 -39.91
CA LEU A 232 -22.73 -2.33 -39.50
C LEU A 232 -22.42 -2.59 -38.02
N ARG A 233 -23.43 -2.59 -37.15
CA ARG A 233 -23.28 -2.97 -35.74
C ARG A 233 -22.76 -4.40 -35.61
N GLY A 234 -23.34 -5.34 -36.37
CA GLY A 234 -22.89 -6.73 -36.43
C GLY A 234 -21.44 -6.85 -36.90
N SER A 235 -21.06 -6.08 -37.92
CA SER A 235 -19.69 -6.06 -38.45
C SER A 235 -18.68 -5.51 -37.45
N VAL A 236 -19.01 -4.45 -36.72
CA VAL A 236 -18.14 -3.88 -35.67
C VAL A 236 -17.99 -4.86 -34.51
N ILE A 237 -19.07 -5.49 -34.05
CA ILE A 237 -18.99 -6.52 -33.00
C ILE A 237 -18.09 -7.68 -33.45
N ALA A 238 -18.30 -8.18 -34.67
CA ALA A 238 -17.49 -9.26 -35.23
C ALA A 238 -16.01 -8.89 -35.33
N ALA A 239 -15.69 -7.68 -35.79
CA ALA A 239 -14.32 -7.18 -35.88
C ALA A 239 -13.65 -7.09 -34.49
N VAL A 240 -14.37 -6.58 -33.49
CA VAL A 240 -13.89 -6.51 -32.11
C VAL A 240 -13.67 -7.91 -31.55
N SER A 241 -14.58 -8.86 -31.79
CA SER A 241 -14.42 -10.26 -31.37
C SER A 241 -13.24 -10.96 -32.04
N ILE A 242 -12.99 -10.70 -33.32
CA ILE A 242 -11.82 -11.25 -34.02
C ILE A 242 -10.53 -10.66 -33.44
N LEU A 243 -10.51 -9.34 -33.19
CA LEU A 243 -9.35 -8.67 -32.62
C LEU A 243 -9.02 -9.17 -31.21
N THR A 244 -10.02 -9.42 -30.37
CA THR A 244 -9.82 -9.98 -29.03
C THR A 244 -9.29 -11.41 -29.08
N LEU A 245 -9.78 -12.24 -30.02
CA LEU A 245 -9.25 -13.59 -30.22
C LEU A 245 -7.78 -13.59 -30.68
N ILE A 246 -7.42 -12.69 -31.61
CA ILE A 246 -6.02 -12.52 -32.05
C ILE A 246 -5.14 -12.10 -30.87
N PHE A 247 -5.60 -11.15 -30.06
CA PHE A 247 -4.87 -10.67 -28.90
C PHE A 247 -4.63 -11.77 -27.85
N LEU A 248 -5.66 -12.58 -27.56
CA LEU A 248 -5.54 -13.73 -26.66
C LEU A 248 -4.55 -14.78 -27.19
N PHE A 249 -4.54 -15.02 -28.50
CA PHE A 249 -3.59 -15.94 -29.13
C PHE A 249 -2.14 -15.44 -29.00
N ILE A 250 -1.90 -14.14 -29.19
CA ILE A 250 -0.58 -13.51 -29.02
C ILE A 250 -0.09 -13.67 -27.57
N ILE A 251 -0.96 -13.40 -26.59
CA ILE A 251 -0.63 -13.57 -25.17
C ILE A 251 -0.30 -15.03 -24.85
N GLY A 252 -1.12 -15.98 -25.33
CA GLY A 252 -0.87 -17.41 -25.12
C GLY A 252 0.46 -17.87 -25.72
N SER A 253 0.81 -17.38 -26.91
CA SER A 253 2.10 -17.66 -27.56
C SER A 253 3.27 -17.12 -26.74
N LEU A 254 3.19 -15.88 -26.23
CA LEU A 254 4.23 -15.29 -25.38
C LEU A 254 4.41 -16.08 -24.08
N LEU A 255 3.33 -16.48 -23.42
CA LEU A 255 3.39 -17.31 -22.21
C LEU A 255 4.07 -18.66 -22.47
N LEU A 256 3.79 -19.30 -23.61
CA LEU A 256 4.41 -20.56 -23.99
C LEU A 256 5.92 -20.40 -24.23
N ILE A 257 6.34 -19.31 -24.88
CA ILE A 257 7.76 -18.97 -25.09
C ILE A 257 8.47 -18.79 -23.73
N VAL A 258 7.86 -18.04 -22.81
CA VAL A 258 8.39 -17.82 -21.45
C VAL A 258 8.50 -19.14 -20.69
N MET A 259 7.49 -20.01 -20.77
CA MET A 259 7.50 -21.32 -20.12
C MET A 259 8.62 -22.22 -20.65
N VAL A 260 8.82 -22.28 -21.97
CA VAL A 260 9.92 -23.04 -22.60
C VAL A 260 11.28 -22.47 -22.20
N TRP A 261 11.41 -21.14 -22.15
CA TRP A 261 12.64 -20.49 -21.70
C TRP A 261 12.96 -20.81 -20.23
N LEU A 262 11.96 -20.72 -19.34
CA LEU A 262 12.09 -21.08 -17.92
C LEU A 262 12.48 -22.54 -17.77
N TRP A 263 11.85 -23.45 -18.52
CA TRP A 263 12.18 -24.87 -18.51
C TRP A 263 13.64 -25.12 -18.91
N GLY A 264 14.10 -24.50 -20.00
CA GLY A 264 15.50 -24.58 -20.44
C GLY A 264 16.49 -23.95 -19.46
N HIS A 265 16.08 -22.92 -18.72
CA HIS A 265 16.89 -22.31 -17.67
C HIS A 265 17.02 -23.22 -16.44
N VAL A 266 15.92 -23.83 -15.99
CA VAL A 266 15.90 -24.81 -14.89
C VAL A 266 16.75 -26.05 -15.25
N TRP A 267 16.59 -26.58 -16.47
CA TRP A 267 17.35 -27.75 -16.93
C TRP A 267 18.87 -27.49 -17.00
N ARG A 268 19.28 -26.31 -17.49
CA ARG A 268 20.70 -25.91 -17.53
C ARG A 268 21.33 -25.78 -16.14
N ARG A 269 20.55 -25.37 -15.13
CA ARG A 269 21.04 -25.27 -13.74
C ARG A 269 21.04 -26.59 -12.98
N ARG A 270 20.35 -27.64 -13.48
CA ARG A 270 20.28 -28.96 -12.83
C ARG A 270 21.64 -29.66 -12.72
N GLN A 271 22.51 -29.55 -13.73
CA GLN A 271 23.86 -30.14 -13.66
C GLN A 271 24.80 -29.40 -12.68
N ILE A 272 24.68 -28.08 -12.58
CA ILE A 272 25.48 -27.27 -11.66
C ILE A 272 25.04 -27.51 -10.20
N TRP A 273 23.73 -27.65 -9.97
CA TRP A 273 23.18 -27.97 -8.66
C TRP A 273 23.61 -29.35 -8.17
N ALA A 274 23.55 -30.38 -9.03
CA ALA A 274 23.99 -31.72 -8.70
C ALA A 274 25.50 -31.79 -8.34
N TYR A 275 26.34 -31.03 -9.04
CA TYR A 275 27.77 -30.93 -8.74
C TYR A 275 28.04 -30.24 -7.40
N ASN A 276 27.38 -29.11 -7.13
CA ASN A 276 27.57 -28.34 -5.90
C ASN A 276 27.01 -29.06 -4.67
N VAL A 277 25.88 -29.78 -4.80
CA VAL A 277 25.33 -30.60 -3.71
C VAL A 277 26.25 -31.78 -3.41
N LYS A 278 26.78 -32.49 -4.43
CA LYS A 278 27.78 -33.55 -4.22
C LYS A 278 29.04 -33.01 -3.52
N ARG A 279 29.53 -31.85 -3.95
CA ARG A 279 30.72 -31.22 -3.35
C ARG A 279 30.48 -30.78 -1.91
N PHE A 280 29.30 -30.23 -1.61
CA PHE A 280 28.91 -29.85 -0.25
C PHE A 280 28.88 -31.06 0.69
N PHE A 281 28.23 -32.16 0.28
CA PHE A 281 28.18 -33.38 1.08
C PHE A 281 29.55 -34.04 1.29
N LEU A 282 30.44 -34.01 0.29
CA LEU A 282 31.81 -34.51 0.44
C LEU A 282 32.60 -33.69 1.48
N THR A 283 32.42 -32.37 1.47
CA THR A 283 33.11 -31.47 2.40
C THR A 283 32.56 -31.60 3.82
N LEU A 284 31.24 -31.80 3.95
CA LEU A 284 30.56 -32.07 5.22
C LEU A 284 31.01 -33.42 5.83
N LEU A 285 31.15 -34.46 5.01
CA LEU A 285 31.68 -35.77 5.43
C LEU A 285 33.14 -35.69 5.92
N LEU A 286 33.97 -34.87 5.28
CA LEU A 286 35.35 -34.64 5.71
C LEU A 286 35.43 -33.87 7.03
N LEU A 287 34.59 -32.85 7.22
CA LEU A 287 34.51 -32.09 8.47
C LEU A 287 33.98 -32.95 9.64
N LEU A 288 32.97 -33.78 9.38
CA LEU A 288 32.47 -34.76 10.36
C LEU A 288 33.52 -35.84 10.69
N GLY A 289 34.31 -36.26 9.70
CA GLY A 289 35.42 -37.21 9.88
C GLY A 289 36.58 -36.64 10.71
N LEU A 290 36.86 -35.34 10.60
CA LEU A 290 37.83 -34.62 11.43
C LEU A 290 37.31 -34.41 12.85
N ALA A 291 36.05 -33.97 13.00
CA ALA A 291 35.40 -33.79 14.31
C ALA A 291 35.34 -35.10 15.13
N ARG A 292 35.22 -36.26 14.47
CA ARG A 292 35.19 -37.58 15.11
C ARG A 292 36.53 -38.00 15.74
N ARG A 293 37.66 -37.40 15.31
CA ARG A 293 39.00 -37.72 15.86
C ARG A 293 39.32 -36.87 17.10
N GLU A 294 38.91 -35.60 17.09
CA GLU A 294 39.10 -34.67 18.21
C GLU A 294 38.19 -35.07 19.39
N LEU A 295 36.91 -35.37 19.12
CA LEU A 295 35.93 -35.69 20.17
C LEU A 295 36.23 -37.01 20.93
N LYS A 296 36.94 -37.95 20.31
CA LYS A 296 37.32 -39.22 20.97
C LYS A 296 38.42 -39.04 22.01
N GLY A 297 39.30 -38.05 21.86
CA GLY A 297 40.31 -37.73 22.86
C GLY A 297 39.68 -37.12 24.12
N ASP A 298 38.80 -36.13 23.91
CA ASP A 298 38.19 -35.37 25.01
C ASP A 298 37.13 -36.18 25.78
N ILE A 299 36.37 -37.05 25.11
CA ILE A 299 35.40 -37.94 25.78
C ILE A 299 36.12 -39.00 26.63
N LEU A 300 37.27 -39.52 26.19
CA LEU A 300 38.00 -40.52 26.98
C LEU A 300 38.60 -39.92 28.26
N TYR A 301 39.04 -38.67 28.20
CA TYR A 301 39.53 -37.92 29.37
C TYR A 301 38.38 -37.57 30.32
N GLY A 302 37.28 -37.04 29.78
CA GLY A 302 36.10 -36.68 30.57
C GLY A 302 35.42 -37.87 31.25
N VAL A 303 35.35 -39.05 30.62
CA VAL A 303 34.73 -40.24 31.24
C VAL A 303 35.58 -40.81 32.38
N HIS A 304 36.91 -40.64 32.35
CA HIS A 304 37.78 -41.10 33.42
C HIS A 304 37.65 -40.22 34.67
N GLU A 305 37.50 -38.92 34.48
CA GLU A 305 37.29 -37.94 35.56
C GLU A 305 35.85 -38.02 36.13
N PHE A 306 34.85 -38.22 35.28
CA PHE A 306 33.45 -38.40 35.70
C PHE A 306 33.22 -39.67 36.54
N LYS A 307 34.01 -40.73 36.31
CA LYS A 307 33.90 -42.00 37.04
C LYS A 307 34.46 -41.92 38.45
N GLU A 308 35.46 -41.05 38.68
CA GLU A 308 35.98 -40.79 40.03
C GLU A 308 35.00 -39.93 40.83
N GLU A 309 34.40 -38.90 40.22
CA GLU A 309 33.40 -38.03 40.88
C GLU A 309 32.07 -38.74 41.20
N PHE A 310 31.59 -39.67 40.35
CA PHE A 310 30.34 -40.40 40.62
C PHE A 310 30.45 -41.44 41.76
N SER A 311 31.67 -41.81 42.15
CA SER A 311 31.88 -42.75 43.25
C SER A 311 31.66 -42.13 44.64
N HIS A 312 31.47 -40.80 44.73
CA HIS A 312 31.39 -40.06 45.99
C HIS A 312 30.16 -39.13 46.15
N ALA A 313 29.19 -39.12 45.24
CA ALA A 313 28.04 -38.22 45.33
C ALA A 313 26.70 -38.97 45.28
N GLY A 314 26.41 -39.74 46.34
CA GLY A 314 25.07 -40.21 46.66
C GLY A 314 24.24 -39.10 47.31
N ASP A 315 23.86 -38.08 46.55
CA ASP A 315 22.64 -37.27 46.74
C ASP A 315 22.59 -36.17 45.67
N ILE A 316 21.62 -36.25 44.77
CA ILE A 316 21.46 -35.32 43.66
C ILE A 316 20.75 -34.05 44.17
N PRO A 317 21.34 -32.85 44.05
CA PRO A 317 20.70 -31.63 44.51
C PRO A 317 19.51 -31.24 43.61
N SER A 318 18.45 -30.72 44.23
CA SER A 318 17.24 -30.32 43.50
C SER A 318 17.54 -29.30 42.40
N PHE A 319 16.73 -29.36 41.34
CA PHE A 319 16.80 -28.49 40.15
C PHE A 319 16.98 -26.99 40.49
N ARG A 320 16.39 -26.54 41.59
CA ARG A 320 16.50 -25.15 42.06
C ARG A 320 17.93 -24.77 42.44
N MET A 321 18.70 -25.68 43.03
CA MET A 321 20.10 -25.43 43.39
C MET A 321 21.01 -25.46 42.16
N VAL A 322 20.73 -26.34 41.19
CA VAL A 322 21.43 -26.39 39.90
C VAL A 322 21.22 -25.07 39.14
N LEU A 323 19.99 -24.55 39.15
CA LEU A 323 19.65 -23.29 38.50
C LEU A 323 20.34 -22.08 39.14
N ILE A 324 20.43 -22.04 40.48
CA ILE A 324 21.16 -20.98 41.20
C ILE A 324 22.66 -21.01 40.87
N ASN A 325 23.26 -22.20 40.84
CA ASN A 325 24.67 -22.36 40.53
C ASN A 325 24.99 -21.99 39.07
N TYR A 326 24.09 -22.32 38.14
CA TYR A 326 24.22 -21.90 36.74
C TYR A 326 24.20 -20.37 36.58
N CYS A 327 23.26 -19.69 37.25
CA CYS A 327 23.18 -18.23 37.22
C CYS A 327 24.43 -17.56 37.83
N LEU A 328 24.98 -18.10 38.92
CA LEU A 328 26.23 -17.61 39.52
C LEU A 328 27.47 -17.87 38.64
N LEU A 329 27.45 -18.94 37.84
CA LEU A 329 28.51 -19.25 36.88
C LEU A 329 28.51 -18.21 35.74
N ILE A 330 27.34 -17.91 35.18
CA ILE A 330 27.18 -16.87 34.15
C ILE A 330 27.63 -15.52 34.69
N GLY A 331 27.18 -15.12 35.89
CA GLY A 331 27.61 -13.86 36.50
C GLY A 331 29.13 -13.71 36.64
N ARG A 332 29.85 -14.80 36.96
CA ARG A 332 31.31 -14.81 37.03
C ARG A 332 31.98 -14.72 35.66
N VAL A 333 31.43 -15.39 34.64
CA VAL A 333 31.94 -15.33 33.26
C VAL A 333 31.75 -13.93 32.68
N THR A 334 30.59 -13.31 32.88
CA THR A 334 30.31 -11.96 32.39
C THR A 334 31.22 -10.93 33.06
N LYS A 335 31.43 -11.04 34.38
CA LYS A 335 32.36 -10.16 35.11
C LYS A 335 33.80 -10.26 34.57
N ARG A 336 34.24 -11.47 34.20
CA ARG A 336 35.58 -11.73 33.64
C ARG A 336 35.77 -11.17 32.22
N PHE A 337 34.69 -11.08 31.44
CA PHE A 337 34.71 -10.48 30.11
C PHE A 337 34.83 -8.95 30.16
N PHE A 338 34.23 -8.29 31.15
CA PHE A 338 34.25 -6.83 31.26
C PHE A 338 35.45 -6.25 32.01
N THR A 339 36.17 -7.03 32.83
CA THR A 339 37.39 -6.55 33.52
C THR A 339 38.67 -6.71 32.72
N LYS A 340 38.62 -7.23 31.48
CA LYS A 340 39.82 -7.50 30.67
C LYS A 340 40.13 -6.41 29.62
N ASN A 341 39.42 -5.28 29.67
CA ASN A 341 39.59 -4.17 28.72
C ASN A 341 40.21 -2.90 29.30
N GLU A 342 40.79 -2.95 30.50
CA GLU A 342 41.65 -1.89 31.03
C GLU A 342 43.00 -2.50 31.43
N GLY A 343 44.01 -2.27 30.59
CA GLY A 343 45.37 -2.79 30.71
C GLY A 343 46.15 -2.55 29.43
#